data_AF-A0A353GBL9-F1
#
_entry.id   AF-A0A353GBL9-F1
#
_cell.length_a   1.000
_cell.length_b   1.000
_cell.length_c   1.000
_cell.angle_alpha   90.00
_cell.angle_beta   90.00
_cell.angle_gamma   90.00
#
_symmetry.space_group_name_H-M   'P 1'
#
loop_
_entity.id
_entity.type
_entity.pdbx_description
1 polymer ?
#
loop_
_entity_poly.entity_id
_entity_poly.type
_entity_poly.pdbx_seq_one_letter_code
_entity_poly.pdbx_strand_id
1 'polypeptide(L)' 'SMNPFDEISVEEALRLKEAGKASEVVVVSIGPAKAEETLRTALAMGADRAI' A
#
# COMPACT_ATOMS: atom_id res chain seq x y z
N SER A 1 -4.54 11.08 -5.91
CA SER A 1 -4.20 9.88 -6.71
C SER A 1 -2.86 9.38 -6.25
N MET A 2 -2.66 8.07 -6.31
CA MET A 2 -1.40 7.44 -5.93
C MET A 2 -0.29 7.79 -6.92
N ASN A 3 0.94 7.84 -6.43
CA ASN A 3 2.09 7.98 -7.31
C ASN A 3 2.29 6.65 -8.08
N PRO A 4 2.58 6.65 -9.40
CA PRO A 4 2.80 5.41 -10.15
C PRO A 4 3.93 4.51 -9.59
N PHE A 5 4.95 5.08 -8.95
CA PHE A 5 6.00 4.30 -8.30
C PHE A 5 5.50 3.63 -7.01
N ASP A 6 4.58 4.27 -6.30
CA ASP A 6 3.97 3.69 -5.10
C ASP A 6 3.04 2.52 -5.48
N GLU A 7 2.33 2.60 -6.61
CA GLU A 7 1.51 1.49 -7.12
C GLU A 7 2.35 0.24 -7.38
N ILE A 8 3.51 0.39 -8.02
CA ILE A 8 4.45 -0.71 -8.27
C ILE A 8 5.04 -1.24 -6.94
N SER A 9 5.31 -0.36 -6.00
CA SER A 9 5.86 -0.74 -4.69
C SER A 9 4.87 -1.55 -3.86
N VAL A 10 3.57 -1.18 -3.89
CA VAL A 10 2.50 -1.94 -3.24
C VAL A 10 2.34 -3.31 -3.90
N GLU A 11 2.33 -3.38 -5.23
CA GLU A 11 2.24 -4.63 -5.98
C GLU A 11 3.37 -5.61 -5.61
N GLU A 12 4.62 -5.14 -5.57
CA GLU A 12 5.74 -6.01 -5.21
C GLU A 12 5.68 -6.48 -3.75
N ALA A 13 5.23 -5.62 -2.83
CA ALA A 13 5.02 -6.00 -1.44
C ALA A 13 3.94 -7.11 -1.30
N LEU A 14 2.86 -7.03 -2.08
CA LEU A 14 1.84 -8.08 -2.14
C LEU A 14 2.42 -9.40 -2.68
N ARG A 15 3.24 -9.36 -3.74
CA ARG A 15 3.92 -10.56 -4.27
C ARG A 15 4.85 -11.20 -3.25
N LEU A 16 5.58 -10.40 -2.47
CA LEU A 16 6.41 -10.92 -1.38
C LEU A 16 5.57 -11.62 -0.32
N LYS A 17 4.39 -11.09 0.01
CA LYS A 17 3.43 -11.73 0.93
C LYS A 17 2.89 -13.04 0.36
N GLU A 18 2.48 -13.05 -0.91
CA GLU A 18 2.01 -14.25 -1.61
C GLU A 18 3.10 -15.34 -1.72
N ALA A 19 4.36 -14.93 -1.90
CA ALA A 19 5.52 -15.82 -1.90
C ALA A 19 5.91 -16.32 -0.49
N GLY A 20 5.15 -15.97 0.56
CA GLY A 20 5.43 -16.34 1.95
C GLY A 20 6.66 -15.67 2.55
N LYS A 21 7.17 -14.60 1.93
CA LYS A 21 8.34 -13.83 2.39
C LYS A 21 7.97 -12.69 3.33
N ALA A 22 6.71 -12.28 3.34
CA ALA A 22 6.15 -11.29 4.25
C ALA A 22 4.85 -11.82 4.86
N SER A 23 4.57 -11.44 6.11
CA SER A 23 3.33 -11.79 6.80
C SER A 23 2.23 -10.74 6.68
N GLU A 24 2.63 -9.47 6.47
CA GLU A 24 1.73 -8.32 6.47
C GLU A 24 2.30 -7.23 5.55
N VAL A 25 1.41 -6.52 4.85
CA VAL A 25 1.72 -5.32 4.06
C VAL A 25 1.07 -4.12 4.74
N VAL A 26 1.89 -3.24 5.29
CA VAL A 26 1.45 -1.99 5.93
C VAL A 26 1.87 -0.81 5.06
N VAL A 27 0.90 0.00 4.64
CA VAL A 27 1.15 1.21 3.84
C VAL A 27 1.09 2.46 4.72
N VAL A 28 1.96 3.43 4.44
CA VAL A 28 2.07 4.65 5.23
C VAL A 28 2.10 5.85 4.30
N SER A 29 1.37 6.91 4.63
CA SER A 29 1.46 8.17 3.90
C SER A 29 1.52 9.35 4.86
N ILE A 30 2.45 10.27 4.61
CA ILE A 30 2.64 11.47 5.43
C ILE A 30 2.25 12.68 4.58
N GLY A 31 1.19 13.37 4.97
CA GLY A 31 0.67 14.49 4.19
C GLY A 31 -0.62 15.09 4.76
N PRO A 32 -1.25 16.01 4.01
CA PRO A 32 -2.55 16.58 4.38
C PRO A 32 -3.63 15.49 4.37
N ALA A 33 -4.83 15.79 4.91
CA ALA A 33 -5.95 14.84 4.99
C ALA A 33 -6.31 14.15 3.65
N LYS A 34 -6.01 14.78 2.51
CA LYS A 34 -6.18 14.18 1.18
C LYS A 34 -5.33 12.91 0.95
N ALA A 35 -4.24 12.72 1.70
CA ALA A 35 -3.42 11.51 1.66
C ALA A 35 -4.22 10.25 2.05
N GLU A 36 -5.31 10.42 2.82
CA GLU A 36 -6.21 9.31 3.18
C GLU A 36 -6.86 8.65 1.95
N GLU A 37 -7.13 9.42 0.88
CA GLU A 37 -7.63 8.86 -0.38
C GLU A 37 -6.62 7.89 -1.00
N THR A 38 -5.33 8.25 -0.98
CA THR A 38 -4.25 7.39 -1.49
C THR A 38 -4.10 6.12 -0.64
N LEU A 39 -4.20 6.24 0.68
CA LEU A 39 -4.18 5.08 1.59
C LEU A 39 -5.37 4.14 1.32
N ARG A 40 -6.57 4.68 1.07
CA ARG A 40 -7.75 3.88 0.68
C ARG A 40 -7.53 3.13 -0.63
N THR A 41 -6.87 3.75 -1.61
CA THR A 41 -6.49 3.05 -2.85
C THR A 41 -5.55 1.88 -2.57
N ALA A 42 -4.53 2.06 -1.73
CA ALA A 42 -3.60 0.97 -1.38
C ALA A 42 -4.28 -0.18 -0.61
N LEU A 43 -5.20 0.14 0.31
CA LEU A 43 -6.02 -0.86 0.99
C LEU A 43 -6.90 -1.64 0.00
N ALA A 44 -7.50 -0.95 -0.97
CA ALA A 44 -8.30 -1.60 -2.02
C ALA A 44 -7.47 -2.50 -2.94
N MET A 45 -6.16 -2.23 -3.10
CA MET A 45 -5.24 -3.11 -3.84
C MET A 45 -4.89 -4.39 -3.08
N GLY A 46 -5.03 -4.41 -1.74
CA GLY A 46 -4.78 -5.60 -0.92
C GLY A 46 -3.84 -5.40 0.27
N ALA A 47 -3.44 -4.17 0.57
CA ALA A 47 -2.69 -3.88 1.80
C ALA A 47 -3.53 -4.20 3.04
N ASP A 48 -2.90 -4.70 4.10
CA ASP A 48 -3.59 -5.14 5.31
C ASP A 48 -4.00 -3.97 6.22
N ARG A 49 -3.12 -2.97 6.30
CA ARG A 49 -3.29 -1.82 7.19
C ARG A 49 -2.68 -0.56 6.59
N ALA A 50 -3.27 0.58 6.91
CA ALA A 50 -2.77 1.91 6.56
C ALA A 50 -2.43 2.74 7.82
N ILE A 51 -1.40 3.58 7.72
CA ILE A 51 -0.97 4.55 8.73
C ILE A 51 -0.90 5.95 8.11
#